data_AF-A0A2H4SHQ4-F1
#
_entry.id   AF-A0A2H4SHQ4-F1
#
_cell.length_a   1.000
_cell.length_b   1.000
_cell.length_c   1.000
_cell.angle_alpha   90.00
_cell.angle_beta   90.00
_cell.angle_gamma   90.00
#
_symmetry.space_group_name_H-M   'P 1'
#
loop_
_entity.id
_entity.type
_entity.pdbx_description
1 polymer ?
#
loop_
_entity_poly.entity_id
_entity_poly.type
_entity_poly.pdbx_seq_one_letter_code
_entity_poly.pdbx_strand_id
1 'polypeptide(L)'
;MSDLQATQHSPTYHDSPYYAYLIQTYKGNGAGDWHRWLVAAACREDMKTFFRGLQKYSTTSNATITDVKPVNLAWWTFKAPEGYNVRELVKQIYQSNPSWYGDIAELSESLGKIAVTVMDDAGGRNWPILPTQNVSLYDY
;
A
#
# COMPACT_ATOMS: atom_id res chain seq x y z
N MET A 1 -3.29 -2.72 53.68
CA MET A 1 -2.89 -3.63 52.60
C MET A 1 -3.94 -3.47 51.52
N SER A 2 -3.64 -2.63 50.55
CA SER A 2 -4.53 -2.27 49.45
C SER A 2 -3.83 -2.75 48.19
N ASP A 3 -4.40 -3.78 47.58
CA ASP A 3 -3.90 -4.39 46.35
C ASP A 3 -3.95 -3.36 45.22
N LEU A 4 -2.76 -2.99 44.74
CA LEU A 4 -2.57 -2.29 43.48
C LEU A 4 -2.93 -3.27 42.36
N GLN A 5 -4.17 -3.18 41.86
CA GLN A 5 -4.51 -3.73 40.55
C GLN A 5 -3.70 -2.98 39.49
N ALA A 6 -2.60 -3.59 39.06
CA ALA A 6 -1.95 -3.24 37.81
C ALA A 6 -2.93 -3.58 36.69
N THR A 7 -3.64 -2.57 36.17
CA THR A 7 -4.30 -2.65 34.88
C THR A 7 -3.23 -2.95 33.83
N GLN A 8 -3.10 -4.21 33.43
CA GLN A 8 -2.41 -4.56 32.19
C GLN A 8 -3.19 -3.90 31.05
N HIS A 9 -2.75 -2.72 30.62
CA HIS A 9 -3.05 -2.27 29.26
C HIS A 9 -2.34 -3.24 28.32
N SER A 10 -3.12 -4.09 27.65
CA SER A 10 -2.63 -4.80 26.47
C SER A 10 -2.05 -3.77 25.51
N PRO A 11 -0.80 -3.93 25.03
CA PRO A 11 -0.22 -2.98 24.09
C PRO A 11 -1.10 -2.94 22.84
N THR A 12 -1.65 -1.77 22.52
CA THR A 12 -2.25 -1.48 21.23
C THR A 12 -1.22 -1.78 20.15
N TYR A 13 -1.51 -2.76 19.31
CA TYR A 13 -0.56 -3.36 18.37
C TYR A 13 -0.32 -2.47 17.13
N HIS A 14 -0.04 -1.16 17.28
CA HIS A 14 -0.13 -0.20 16.16
C HIS A 14 0.89 0.95 16.10
N ASP A 15 2.08 0.84 16.70
CA ASP A 15 3.00 2.01 16.76
C ASP A 15 4.23 1.94 15.84
N SER A 16 4.42 0.88 15.05
CA SER A 16 5.56 0.78 14.13
C SER A 16 5.14 0.97 12.67
N PRO A 17 5.96 1.67 11.87
CA PRO A 17 5.78 1.70 10.42
C PRO A 17 5.65 0.31 9.82
N TYR A 18 4.79 0.18 8.82
CA TYR A 18 4.55 -1.07 8.11
C TYR A 18 4.92 -0.90 6.63
N TYR A 19 5.60 -1.88 6.05
CA TYR A 19 6.12 -1.76 4.69
C TYR A 19 5.54 -2.84 3.77
N ALA A 20 5.34 -2.52 2.51
CA ALA A 20 4.92 -3.49 1.51
C ALA A 20 5.52 -3.16 0.16
N TYR A 21 5.73 -4.19 -0.65
CA TYR A 21 6.01 -3.99 -2.06
C TYR A 21 4.71 -4.01 -2.86
N LEU A 22 4.65 -3.20 -3.91
CA LEU A 22 3.60 -3.20 -4.91
C LEU A 22 4.23 -3.35 -6.30
N ILE A 23 3.97 -4.49 -6.93
CA ILE A 23 4.71 -4.97 -8.11
C ILE A 23 3.79 -5.03 -9.34
N GLN A 24 4.20 -4.37 -10.42
CA GLN A 24 3.52 -4.46 -11.72
C GLN A 24 3.65 -5.87 -12.30
N THR A 25 2.58 -6.37 -12.90
CA THR A 25 2.54 -7.68 -13.59
C THR A 25 1.97 -7.59 -15.00
N TYR A 26 1.76 -6.38 -15.52
CA TYR A 26 1.25 -6.18 -16.87
C TYR A 26 2.24 -6.70 -17.93
N LYS A 27 1.80 -7.67 -18.74
CA LYS A 27 2.64 -8.40 -19.70
C LYS A 27 3.08 -7.57 -20.91
N GLY A 28 2.45 -6.43 -21.16
CA GLY A 28 2.84 -5.54 -22.26
C GLY A 28 4.15 -4.78 -21.99
N ASN A 29 4.63 -4.78 -20.74
CA ASN A 29 5.87 -4.09 -20.37
C ASN A 29 7.09 -4.97 -20.67
N GLY A 30 8.19 -4.33 -21.08
CA GLY A 30 9.47 -4.99 -21.29
C GLY A 30 10.07 -5.52 -19.99
N ALA A 31 11.02 -6.46 -20.12
CA ALA A 31 11.85 -6.86 -18.98
C ALA A 31 12.70 -5.65 -18.55
N GLY A 32 12.51 -5.18 -17.31
CA GLY A 32 13.12 -3.95 -16.79
C GLY A 32 12.10 -2.87 -16.46
N ASP A 33 10.93 -2.84 -17.12
CA ASP A 33 9.89 -1.82 -16.91
C ASP A 33 8.85 -2.26 -15.87
N TRP A 34 9.33 -2.84 -14.79
CA TRP A 34 8.49 -3.49 -13.79
C TRP A 34 7.88 -2.52 -12.79
N HIS A 35 8.21 -1.22 -12.83
CA HIS A 35 7.57 -0.14 -12.08
C HIS A 35 7.17 -0.60 -10.68
N ARG A 36 8.18 -0.96 -9.90
CA ARG A 36 8.02 -1.54 -8.58
C ARG A 36 7.95 -0.41 -7.56
N TRP A 37 7.08 -0.55 -6.57
CA TRP A 37 6.86 0.49 -5.58
C TRP A 37 7.10 -0.04 -4.18
N LEU A 38 7.76 0.76 -3.35
CA LEU A 38 7.76 0.60 -1.91
C LEU A 38 6.61 1.43 -1.35
N VAL A 39 5.71 0.78 -0.62
CA VAL A 39 4.64 1.40 0.14
C VAL A 39 5.06 1.37 1.61
N ALA A 40 5.13 2.53 2.25
CA ALA A 40 5.36 2.67 3.68
C ALA A 40 4.10 3.27 4.30
N ALA A 41 3.64 2.68 5.40
CA ALA A 41 2.48 3.10 6.15
C ALA A 41 2.88 3.44 7.59
N ALA A 42 2.18 4.40 8.21
CA ALA A 42 2.36 4.73 9.62
C ALA A 42 2.13 3.51 10.54
N CYS A 43 1.15 2.66 10.21
CA CYS A 43 0.95 1.37 10.87
C CYS A 43 0.37 0.31 9.92
N ARG A 44 0.20 -0.91 10.43
CA ARG A 44 -0.37 -2.05 9.69
C ARG A 44 -1.81 -1.78 9.22
N GLU A 45 -2.64 -1.12 10.02
CA GLU A 45 -4.03 -0.85 9.63
C GLU A 45 -4.11 0.21 8.52
N ASP A 46 -3.24 1.23 8.56
CA ASP A 46 -3.15 2.20 7.47
C ASP A 46 -2.77 1.53 6.15
N MET A 47 -1.86 0.53 6.20
CA MET A 47 -1.53 -0.29 5.03
C MET A 47 -2.75 -1.04 4.50
N LYS A 48 -3.55 -1.64 5.38
CA LYS A 48 -4.78 -2.33 4.97
C LYS A 48 -5.78 -1.37 4.36
N THR A 49 -6.01 -0.22 4.99
CA THR A 49 -6.88 0.84 4.47
C THR A 49 -6.47 1.22 3.06
N PHE A 50 -5.19 1.54 2.84
CA PHE A 50 -4.68 1.88 1.52
C PHE A 50 -4.94 0.78 0.48
N PHE A 51 -4.59 -0.47 0.78
CA PHE A 51 -4.77 -1.56 -0.18
C PHE A 51 -6.25 -1.93 -0.42
N ARG A 52 -7.14 -1.80 0.57
CA ARG A 52 -8.58 -1.93 0.37
C ARG A 52 -9.08 -0.84 -0.58
N GLY A 53 -8.63 0.40 -0.39
CA GLY A 53 -8.92 1.51 -1.30
C GLY A 53 -8.40 1.25 -2.72
N LEU A 54 -7.17 0.75 -2.84
CA LEU A 54 -6.56 0.43 -4.13
C LEU A 54 -7.29 -0.71 -4.85
N GLN A 55 -7.76 -1.72 -4.11
CA GLN A 55 -8.60 -2.78 -4.65
C GLN A 55 -9.95 -2.25 -5.14
N LYS A 56 -10.62 -1.39 -4.36
CA LYS A 56 -11.87 -0.75 -4.79
C LYS A 56 -11.65 0.09 -6.06
N TYR A 57 -10.58 0.89 -6.09
CA TYR A 57 -10.23 1.69 -7.26
C TYR A 57 -10.04 0.81 -8.47
N SER A 58 -9.37 -0.34 -8.30
CA SER A 58 -9.12 -1.29 -9.40
C SER A 58 -10.36 -1.90 -10.05
N THR A 59 -11.53 -1.72 -9.44
CA THR A 59 -12.83 -2.20 -9.94
C THR A 59 -13.70 -1.11 -10.54
N THR A 60 -13.27 0.17 -10.51
CA THR A 60 -14.03 1.25 -11.16
C THR A 60 -13.91 1.16 -12.69
N SER A 61 -14.90 1.68 -13.41
CA SER A 61 -14.96 1.59 -14.87
C SER A 61 -13.85 2.37 -15.58
N ASN A 62 -13.28 3.37 -14.92
CA ASN A 62 -12.22 4.24 -15.43
C ASN A 62 -10.84 3.96 -14.79
N ALA A 63 -10.70 2.85 -14.06
CA ALA A 63 -9.48 2.53 -13.34
C ALA A 63 -8.29 2.33 -14.28
N THR A 64 -7.21 3.07 -14.04
CA THR A 64 -5.94 2.93 -14.77
C THR A 64 -4.99 1.90 -14.14
N ILE A 65 -5.31 1.45 -12.92
CA ILE A 65 -4.66 0.38 -12.16
C ILE A 65 -5.71 -0.69 -11.95
N THR A 66 -5.39 -1.93 -12.29
CA THR A 66 -6.33 -3.06 -12.30
C THR A 66 -5.69 -4.28 -11.63
N ASP A 67 -6.50 -5.31 -11.35
CA ASP A 67 -6.03 -6.63 -10.86
C ASP A 67 -5.12 -6.55 -9.61
N VAL A 68 -5.51 -5.70 -8.66
CA VAL A 68 -4.75 -5.47 -7.41
C VAL A 68 -4.96 -6.65 -6.46
N LYS A 69 -3.89 -7.38 -6.16
CA LYS A 69 -3.94 -8.65 -5.41
C LYS A 69 -2.83 -8.75 -4.37
N PRO A 70 -3.12 -9.26 -3.17
CA PRO A 70 -2.09 -9.63 -2.23
C PRO A 70 -1.52 -11.02 -2.55
N VAL A 71 -0.21 -11.17 -2.37
CA VAL A 71 0.43 -12.48 -2.14
C VAL A 71 0.47 -12.75 -0.63
N ASN A 72 0.84 -11.72 0.13
CA ASN A 72 0.70 -11.57 1.57
C ASN A 72 0.59 -10.07 1.88
N LEU A 73 0.41 -9.67 3.13
CA LEU A 73 0.17 -8.24 3.43
C LEU A 73 1.38 -7.34 3.14
N ALA A 74 2.59 -7.88 3.07
CA ALA A 74 3.81 -7.15 2.70
C ALA A 74 4.16 -7.25 1.21
N TRP A 75 3.36 -7.96 0.40
CA TRP A 75 3.65 -8.17 -1.02
C TRP A 75 2.38 -8.16 -1.86
N TRP A 76 2.28 -7.15 -2.72
CA TRP A 76 1.13 -6.88 -3.57
C TRP A 76 1.51 -6.83 -5.03
N THR A 77 0.56 -7.18 -5.89
CA THR A 77 0.68 -7.10 -7.34
C THR A 77 -0.43 -6.27 -7.95
N PHE A 78 -0.18 -5.66 -9.10
CA PHE A 78 -1.19 -4.96 -9.89
C PHE A 78 -0.90 -5.08 -11.39
N LYS A 79 -1.83 -4.60 -12.22
CA LYS A 79 -1.67 -4.42 -13.66
C LYS A 79 -2.05 -3.00 -14.06
N ALA A 80 -1.20 -2.35 -14.84
CA ALA A 80 -1.45 -1.06 -15.45
C ALA A 80 -0.65 -1.00 -16.76
N PRO A 81 -1.25 -0.56 -17.88
CA PRO A 81 -0.50 -0.30 -19.11
C PRO A 81 0.67 0.65 -18.89
N GLU A 82 0.48 1.64 -18.02
CA GLU A 82 1.52 2.58 -17.60
C GLU A 82 1.82 2.38 -16.12
N GLY A 83 3.04 1.97 -15.78
CA GLY A 83 3.38 1.66 -14.39
C GLY A 83 3.43 2.88 -13.46
N TYR A 84 3.61 4.07 -14.03
CA TYR A 84 3.50 5.35 -13.31
C TYR A 84 2.06 5.71 -12.89
N ASN A 85 1.04 4.93 -13.27
CA ASN A 85 -0.33 5.15 -12.82
C ASN A 85 -0.47 5.14 -11.29
N VAL A 86 0.37 4.38 -10.58
CA VAL A 86 0.42 4.41 -9.10
C VAL A 86 0.84 5.79 -8.58
N ARG A 87 1.87 6.40 -9.18
CA ARG A 87 2.28 7.77 -8.85
C ARG A 87 1.17 8.78 -9.13
N GLU A 88 0.46 8.62 -10.25
CA GLU A 88 -0.63 9.53 -10.56
C GLU A 88 -1.77 9.42 -9.55
N LEU A 89 -2.20 8.21 -9.19
CA LEU A 89 -3.19 8.01 -8.13
C LEU A 89 -2.74 8.66 -6.81
N VAL A 90 -1.50 8.42 -6.40
CA VAL A 90 -0.95 8.99 -5.15
C VAL A 90 -0.95 10.52 -5.22
N LYS A 91 -0.55 11.14 -6.34
CA LYS A 91 -0.64 12.59 -6.51
C LYS A 91 -2.06 13.12 -6.28
N GLN A 92 -3.07 12.43 -6.78
CA GLN A 92 -4.48 12.85 -6.63
C GLN A 92 -4.96 12.73 -5.18
N ILE A 93 -4.47 11.73 -4.43
CA ILE A 93 -4.69 11.65 -2.98
C ILE A 93 -4.05 12.86 -2.28
N TYR A 94 -2.78 13.18 -2.56
CA TYR A 94 -2.09 14.34 -1.99
C TYR A 94 -2.78 15.67 -2.32
N GLN A 95 -3.34 15.79 -3.52
CA GLN A 95 -4.08 16.97 -3.96
C GLN A 95 -5.51 17.04 -3.41
N SER A 96 -5.93 16.06 -2.60
CA SER A 96 -7.29 15.97 -2.06
C SER A 96 -8.35 16.03 -3.16
N ASN A 97 -8.15 15.28 -4.25
CA ASN A 97 -9.07 15.23 -5.39
C ASN A 97 -9.82 13.87 -5.46
N PRO A 98 -10.83 13.65 -4.61
CA PRO A 98 -11.49 12.34 -4.48
C PRO A 98 -12.27 11.90 -5.71
N SER A 99 -12.85 12.85 -6.44
CA SER A 99 -13.59 12.55 -7.68
C SER A 99 -12.74 11.84 -8.73
N TRP A 100 -11.41 12.04 -8.74
CA TRP A 100 -10.51 11.38 -9.67
C TRP A 100 -10.44 9.87 -9.44
N TYR A 101 -10.46 9.43 -8.18
CA TYR A 101 -10.41 8.02 -7.79
C TYR A 101 -11.78 7.47 -7.37
N GLY A 102 -12.87 8.12 -7.80
CA GLY A 102 -14.23 7.63 -7.58
C GLY A 102 -14.74 7.74 -6.14
N ASP A 103 -14.29 8.76 -5.40
CA ASP A 103 -14.73 9.07 -4.04
C ASP A 103 -14.56 7.90 -3.05
N ILE A 104 -13.51 7.10 -3.26
CA ILE A 104 -13.18 5.95 -2.40
C ILE A 104 -12.58 6.45 -1.08
N ALA A 105 -13.37 6.34 -0.01
CA ALA A 105 -13.03 6.82 1.32
C ALA A 105 -11.65 6.34 1.82
N GLU A 106 -11.33 5.06 1.63
CA GLU A 106 -10.05 4.50 2.09
C GLU A 106 -8.82 5.19 1.47
N LEU A 107 -8.93 5.63 0.22
CA LEU A 107 -7.85 6.35 -0.44
C LEU A 107 -7.72 7.78 0.10
N SER A 108 -8.83 8.45 0.40
CA SER A 108 -8.82 9.74 1.09
C SER A 108 -8.24 9.63 2.51
N GLU A 109 -8.62 8.60 3.26
CA GLU A 109 -8.18 8.34 4.64
C GLU A 109 -6.68 7.99 4.75
N SER A 110 -6.07 7.59 3.62
CA SER A 110 -4.65 7.27 3.51
C SER A 110 -3.76 8.52 3.43
N LEU A 111 -4.34 9.71 3.20
CA LEU A 111 -3.60 10.97 3.12
C LEU A 111 -2.81 11.21 4.41
N GLY A 112 -1.50 11.43 4.27
CA GLY A 112 -0.59 11.67 5.39
C GLY A 112 -0.16 10.42 6.18
N LYS A 113 -0.71 9.24 5.86
CA LYS A 113 -0.39 7.97 6.53
C LYS A 113 0.35 6.98 5.64
N ILE A 114 0.37 7.22 4.34
CA ILE A 114 1.04 6.39 3.34
C ILE A 114 2.06 7.22 2.56
N ALA A 115 3.24 6.65 2.34
CA ALA A 115 4.21 7.10 1.36
C ALA A 115 4.43 6.00 0.32
N VAL A 116 4.38 6.36 -0.96
CA VAL A 116 4.61 5.43 -2.07
C VAL A 116 5.78 5.93 -2.91
N THR A 117 6.83 5.12 -3.01
CA THR A 117 8.08 5.49 -3.68
C THR A 117 8.40 4.50 -4.79
N VAL A 118 8.71 5.01 -5.98
CA VAL A 118 9.19 4.18 -7.09
C VAL A 118 10.56 3.61 -6.74
N MET A 119 10.76 2.30 -6.94
CA MET A 119 12.04 1.63 -6.76
C MET A 119 12.83 1.65 -8.06
N ASP A 120 14.15 1.69 -7.96
CA ASP A 120 15.03 1.76 -9.10
C ASP A 120 14.93 0.50 -9.98
N ASP A 121 14.66 0.72 -11.26
CA ASP A 121 14.44 -0.30 -12.29
C ASP A 121 15.71 -0.57 -13.14
N ALA A 122 16.69 0.33 -13.15
CA ALA A 122 17.90 0.19 -13.98
C ALA A 122 19.20 0.43 -13.19
N GLY A 123 20.16 -0.50 -13.30
CA GLY A 123 21.53 -0.31 -12.79
C GLY A 123 21.83 -0.86 -11.40
N GLY A 124 20.82 -1.28 -10.64
CA GLY A 124 21.02 -1.96 -9.37
C GLY A 124 19.66 -2.31 -8.76
N ARG A 125 19.39 -3.61 -8.57
CA ARG A 125 18.15 -4.07 -7.92
C ARG A 125 18.26 -3.80 -6.42
N ASN A 126 18.12 -2.55 -6.02
CA ASN A 126 18.10 -2.14 -4.62
C ASN A 126 16.74 -2.51 -4.03
N TRP A 127 16.62 -3.76 -3.58
CA TRP A 127 15.46 -4.26 -2.85
C TRP A 127 15.71 -4.03 -1.35
N PRO A 128 15.09 -3.01 -0.72
CA PRO A 128 15.27 -2.80 0.70
C PRO A 128 14.67 -3.96 1.45
N ILE A 129 15.46 -4.70 2.25
CA ILE A 129 14.93 -5.79 3.07
C ILE A 129 13.95 -5.19 4.08
N LEU A 130 12.70 -5.66 4.07
CA LEU A 130 11.68 -5.20 5.01
C LEU A 130 11.99 -5.72 6.43
N PRO A 131 11.69 -4.93 7.48
CA PRO A 131 11.84 -5.42 8.85
C PRO A 131 10.92 -6.62 9.09
N THR A 132 11.22 -7.40 10.14
CA THR A 132 10.32 -8.47 10.57
C THR A 132 8.98 -7.87 10.99
N GLN A 133 7.91 -8.24 10.29
CA GLN A 133 6.55 -7.73 10.50
C GLN A 133 5.52 -8.82 10.22
N ASN A 134 4.31 -8.70 10.78
CA ASN A 134 3.24 -9.68 10.56
C ASN A 134 2.64 -9.54 9.15
N VAL A 135 3.00 -10.46 8.25
CA VAL A 135 2.57 -10.50 6.85
C VAL A 135 1.24 -11.24 6.61
N SER A 136 0.60 -11.74 7.66
CA SER A 136 -0.65 -12.50 7.54
C SER A 136 -1.77 -11.65 6.95
N LEU A 137 -2.65 -12.31 6.17
CA LEU A 137 -3.90 -11.77 5.63
C LEU A 137 -5.14 -12.20 6.45
N TYR A 138 -4.96 -12.89 7.58
CA TYR A 138 -6.08 -13.49 8.33
C TYR A 138 -7.18 -12.48 8.74
N ASP A 139 -6.78 -11.25 9.03
CA ASP A 139 -7.63 -10.13 9.47
C ASP A 139 -7.65 -8.98 8.43
N TYR A 140 -7.43 -9.32 7.16
CA TYR A 140 -7.50 -8.40 6.02
C TYR A 140 -8.90 -8.33 5.42
#